data_AF-A0A7C7WTL5-F1
#
_entry.id   AF-A0A7C7WTL5-F1
#
_cell.length_a   1.000
_cell.length_b   1.000
_cell.length_c   1.000
_cell.angle_alpha   90.00
_cell.angle_beta   90.00
_cell.angle_gamma   90.00
#
_symmetry.space_group_name_H-M   'P 1'
#
loop_
_entity.id
_entity.type
_entity.pdbx_description
1 polymer ?
#
loop_
_entity_poly.entity_id
_entity_poly.type
_entity_poly.pdbx_seq_one_letter_code
_entity_poly.pdbx_strand_id
1 'polypeptide(L)'
;GARILHASTSEVYGDPQVHPQTEDYWGHVNPIGPRSCYDEGKRIAESLMMNYHEAHDVEIRIIRIFNTYGPRMDPNDGRVISNFINQALRGEPLTIYGEGTQTRSFCYCSDLIEGMLRLMD
;
A
#
# COMPACT_ATOMS: atom_id res chain seq x y z
N GLY A 1 -21.07 -10.60 -15.69
CA GLY A 1 -20.45 -10.87 -14.39
C GLY A 1 -20.21 -9.56 -13.66
N ALA A 2 -19.62 -9.60 -12.47
CA ALA A 2 -19.10 -8.41 -11.80
C ALA A 2 -17.58 -8.32 -12.01
N ARG A 3 -17.06 -7.10 -12.16
CA ARG A 3 -15.63 -6.81 -12.19
C ARG A 3 -15.13 -6.60 -10.75
N ILE A 4 -13.96 -7.15 -10.43
CA ILE A 4 -13.37 -7.07 -9.09
C ILE A 4 -12.12 -6.18 -9.14
N LEU A 5 -12.07 -5.17 -8.27
CA LEU A 5 -10.87 -4.38 -8.01
C LEU A 5 -10.25 -4.81 -6.67
N HIS A 6 -9.06 -5.37 -6.72
CA HIS A 6 -8.29 -5.74 -5.55
C HIS A 6 -7.36 -4.60 -5.12
N ALA A 7 -7.61 -4.05 -3.93
CA ALA A 7 -6.72 -3.09 -3.27
C ALA A 7 -5.51 -3.81 -2.66
N SER A 8 -4.44 -3.95 -3.44
CA SER A 8 -3.13 -4.39 -2.99
C SER A 8 -2.35 -3.22 -2.36
N THR A 9 -1.05 -3.38 -2.14
CA THR A 9 -0.20 -2.46 -1.39
C THR A 9 1.20 -2.39 -1.98
N SER A 10 1.91 -1.28 -1.78
CA SER A 10 3.35 -1.19 -2.10
C SER A 10 4.21 -2.15 -1.28
N GLU A 11 3.71 -2.65 -0.14
CA GLU A 11 4.46 -3.61 0.70
C GLU A 11 4.69 -4.96 0.00
N VAL A 12 3.99 -5.28 -1.10
CA VAL A 12 4.30 -6.47 -1.92
C VAL A 12 5.71 -6.41 -2.52
N TYR A 13 6.29 -5.21 -2.61
CA TYR A 13 7.66 -4.98 -3.04
C TYR A 13 8.70 -5.15 -1.91
N GLY A 14 8.28 -5.15 -0.64
CA GLY A 14 9.15 -5.35 0.52
C GLY A 14 10.19 -4.26 0.74
N ASP A 15 11.45 -4.66 0.90
CA ASP A 15 12.61 -3.77 0.94
C ASP A 15 13.27 -3.73 -0.45
N PRO A 16 12.78 -2.86 -1.36
CA PRO A 16 13.08 -2.95 -2.78
C PRO A 16 14.55 -2.65 -3.06
N GLN A 17 15.15 -3.46 -3.94
CA GLN A 17 16.52 -3.29 -4.42
C GLN A 17 16.59 -2.42 -5.68
N VAL A 18 15.46 -1.87 -6.12
CA VAL A 18 15.31 -1.04 -7.32
C VAL A 18 14.52 0.24 -7.01
N HIS A 19 14.83 1.32 -7.71
CA HIS A 19 14.13 2.60 -7.59
C HIS A 19 14.02 3.29 -8.96
N PRO A 20 12.80 3.65 -9.44
CA PRO A 20 11.50 3.42 -8.80
C PRO A 20 11.07 1.94 -8.82
N GLN A 21 10.01 1.60 -8.07
CA GLN A 21 9.38 0.28 -8.11
C GLN A 21 8.28 0.25 -9.17
N THR A 22 8.53 -0.45 -10.26
CA THR A 22 7.56 -0.73 -11.32
C THR A 22 6.79 -2.03 -11.04
N GLU A 23 5.67 -2.26 -11.72
CA GLU A 23 4.76 -3.38 -11.46
C GLU A 23 5.35 -4.76 -11.82
N ASP A 24 6.35 -4.80 -12.68
CA ASP A 24 7.11 -6.01 -13.05
C ASP A 24 8.10 -6.46 -11.97
N TYR A 25 8.44 -5.59 -11.01
CA TYR A 25 9.33 -5.94 -9.91
C TYR A 25 8.66 -6.93 -8.94
N TRP A 26 9.32 -8.06 -8.68
CA TRP A 26 8.77 -9.15 -7.85
C TRP A 26 8.76 -8.86 -6.35
N GLY A 27 9.50 -7.85 -5.91
CA GLY A 27 9.69 -7.54 -4.50
C GLY A 27 10.81 -8.34 -3.84
N HIS A 28 11.29 -7.79 -2.72
CA HIS A 28 12.27 -8.42 -1.84
C HIS A 28 11.69 -8.43 -0.43
N VAL A 29 10.91 -9.46 -0.14
CA VAL A 29 10.07 -9.59 1.05
C VAL A 29 10.55 -10.77 1.90
N ASN A 30 10.54 -10.62 3.23
CA ASN A 30 10.84 -11.71 4.15
C ASN A 30 9.54 -12.46 4.50
N PRO A 31 9.39 -13.74 4.09
CA PRO A 31 8.13 -14.46 4.21
C PRO A 31 7.78 -14.89 5.64
N ILE A 32 8.72 -14.78 6.59
CA ILE A 32 8.53 -15.18 7.99
C ILE A 32 8.89 -14.07 8.98
N GLY A 33 9.10 -12.85 8.49
CA GLY A 33 9.37 -11.68 9.32
C GLY A 33 8.15 -11.22 10.12
N PRO A 34 8.30 -10.28 11.06
CA PRO A 34 7.20 -9.77 11.88
C PRO A 34 6.08 -9.09 11.08
N ARG A 35 6.38 -8.64 9.85
CA ARG A 35 5.41 -8.02 8.92
C ARG A 35 4.79 -9.01 7.92
N SER A 36 5.28 -10.25 7.89
CA SER A 36 4.89 -11.26 6.88
C SER A 36 3.39 -11.50 6.81
N CYS A 37 2.67 -11.42 7.93
CA CYS A 37 1.22 -11.59 7.96
C CYS A 37 0.48 -10.59 7.06
N TYR A 38 1.01 -9.38 6.89
CA TYR A 38 0.46 -8.37 5.99
C TYR A 38 1.06 -8.49 4.59
N ASP A 39 2.40 -8.54 4.49
CA ASP A 39 3.12 -8.50 3.22
C ASP A 39 2.80 -9.73 2.36
N GLU A 40 2.97 -10.94 2.91
CA GLU A 40 2.61 -12.18 2.22
C GLU A 40 1.10 -12.34 2.10
N GLY A 41 0.32 -11.84 3.07
CA GLY A 41 -1.13 -11.82 2.99
C GLY A 41 -1.67 -11.06 1.77
N LYS A 42 -1.01 -9.97 1.37
CA LYS A 42 -1.34 -9.23 0.15
C LYS A 42 -0.77 -9.88 -1.10
N ARG A 43 0.44 -10.46 -1.04
CA ARG A 43 1.03 -11.19 -2.17
C ARG A 43 0.21 -12.42 -2.57
N ILE A 44 -0.24 -13.22 -1.60
CA ILE A 44 -1.10 -14.38 -1.88
C ILE A 44 -2.46 -13.94 -2.43
N ALA A 45 -2.99 -12.80 -1.99
CA ALA A 45 -4.25 -12.28 -2.52
C ALA A 45 -4.14 -11.91 -4.01
N GLU A 46 -3.03 -11.28 -4.45
CA GLU A 46 -2.79 -11.06 -5.88
C GLU A 46 -2.72 -12.37 -6.66
N SER A 47 -2.04 -13.39 -6.12
CA SER A 47 -1.96 -14.71 -6.74
C SER A 47 -3.35 -15.36 -6.87
N LEU A 48 -4.14 -15.39 -5.81
CA LEU A 48 -5.50 -15.94 -5.83
C LEU A 48 -6.39 -15.23 -6.85
N MET A 49 -6.30 -13.90 -6.93
CA MET A 49 -7.02 -13.09 -7.90
C MET A 49 -6.64 -13.48 -9.34
N MET A 50 -5.35 -13.52 -9.67
CA MET A 50 -4.90 -13.87 -11.03
C MET A 50 -5.23 -15.31 -11.40
N ASN A 51 -5.10 -16.26 -10.47
CA ASN A 51 -5.49 -17.66 -10.72
C ASN A 51 -7.01 -17.79 -10.98
N TYR A 52 -7.85 -17.01 -10.28
CA TYR A 52 -9.29 -17.02 -10.51
C TYR A 52 -9.67 -16.39 -11.86
N HIS A 53 -8.94 -15.36 -12.28
CA HIS A 53 -9.07 -14.80 -13.63
C HIS A 53 -8.73 -15.86 -14.69
N GLU A 54 -7.59 -16.54 -14.58
CA GLU A 54 -7.17 -17.56 -15.55
C GLU A 54 -8.11 -18.77 -15.61
N ALA A 55 -8.62 -19.22 -14.45
CA ALA A 55 -9.46 -20.41 -14.37
C ALA A 55 -10.94 -20.16 -14.75
N HIS A 56 -11.44 -18.94 -14.52
CA HIS A 56 -12.88 -18.66 -14.59
C HIS A 56 -13.23 -17.41 -15.43
N ASP A 57 -12.25 -16.79 -16.08
CA ASP A 57 -12.42 -15.57 -16.91
C ASP A 57 -13.12 -14.43 -16.15
N VAL A 58 -12.91 -14.35 -14.84
CA VAL A 58 -13.44 -13.26 -14.01
C VAL A 58 -12.61 -12.02 -14.27
N GLU A 59 -13.27 -10.91 -14.57
CA GLU A 59 -12.58 -9.65 -14.82
C GLU A 59 -12.03 -9.05 -13.52
N ILE A 60 -10.69 -8.99 -13.43
CA ILE A 60 -9.97 -8.56 -12.24
C ILE A 60 -9.06 -7.38 -12.58
N ARG A 61 -8.95 -6.46 -11.63
CA ARG A 61 -8.02 -5.33 -11.63
C ARG A 61 -7.27 -5.31 -10.30
N ILE A 62 -5.97 -5.07 -10.33
CA ILE A 62 -5.14 -4.99 -9.13
C ILE A 62 -4.54 -3.59 -9.07
N ILE A 63 -4.72 -2.90 -7.94
CA ILE A 63 -4.08 -1.62 -7.66
C ILE A 63 -3.11 -1.78 -6.49
N ARG A 64 -1.83 -1.41 -6.68
CA ARG A 64 -0.82 -1.42 -5.61
C ARG A 64 -0.72 -0.04 -4.97
N ILE A 65 -1.37 0.11 -3.82
CA ILE A 65 -1.56 1.41 -3.17
C ILE A 65 -0.30 1.80 -2.38
N PHE A 66 0.25 2.98 -2.69
CA PHE A 66 1.33 3.61 -1.91
C PHE A 66 0.76 4.43 -0.74
N ASN A 67 1.62 4.98 0.12
CA ASN A 67 1.22 5.73 1.31
C ASN A 67 0.21 6.82 0.96
N THR A 68 -1.02 6.63 1.45
CA THR A 68 -2.14 7.53 1.16
C THR A 68 -2.58 8.23 2.43
N TYR A 69 -2.84 9.53 2.34
CA TYR A 69 -3.29 10.36 3.45
C TYR A 69 -4.49 11.23 3.06
N GLY A 70 -5.26 11.67 4.05
CA GLY A 70 -6.38 12.58 3.83
C GLY A 70 -7.37 12.62 4.99
N PRO A 71 -8.48 13.38 4.84
CA PRO A 71 -9.55 13.42 5.83
C PRO A 71 -10.09 12.02 6.15
N ARG A 72 -10.52 11.81 7.40
CA ARG A 72 -11.04 10.53 7.91
C ARG A 72 -10.01 9.39 8.00
N MET A 73 -8.72 9.67 7.81
CA MET A 73 -7.65 8.75 8.17
C MET A 73 -7.76 8.38 9.66
N ASP A 74 -7.52 7.11 9.99
CA ASP A 74 -7.51 6.66 11.38
C ASP A 74 -6.38 7.38 12.15
N PRO A 75 -6.69 8.10 13.24
CA PRO A 75 -5.67 8.75 14.05
C PRO A 75 -4.63 7.76 14.61
N ASN A 76 -4.99 6.50 14.83
CA ASN A 76 -4.12 5.48 15.41
C ASN A 76 -3.52 4.52 14.37
N ASP A 77 -3.57 4.89 13.10
CA ASP A 77 -2.99 4.16 11.96
C ASP A 77 -1.47 3.91 12.08
N GLY A 78 -0.78 4.64 12.97
CA GLY A 78 0.62 4.40 13.31
C GLY A 78 1.62 4.77 12.20
N ARG A 79 1.14 5.28 11.07
CA ARG A 79 1.97 5.78 9.96
C ARG A 79 2.48 7.19 10.24
N VAL A 80 3.50 7.60 9.48
CA VAL A 80 4.25 8.84 9.74
C VAL A 80 3.37 10.09 9.70
N ILE A 81 2.45 10.22 8.74
CA ILE A 81 1.60 11.40 8.60
C ILE A 81 0.60 11.50 9.76
N SER A 82 -0.07 10.41 10.14
CA SER A 82 -0.99 10.41 11.29
C SER A 82 -0.28 10.73 12.59
N ASN A 83 0.89 10.11 12.82
CA ASN A 83 1.67 10.32 14.04
C ASN A 83 2.14 11.78 14.16
N PHE A 84 2.68 12.36 13.09
CA PHE A 84 3.14 13.75 13.10
C PHE A 84 2.01 14.75 13.29
N ILE A 85 0.87 14.54 12.61
CA ILE A 85 -0.31 15.40 12.79
C ILE A 85 -0.78 15.34 14.25
N ASN A 86 -0.91 14.14 14.83
CA ASN A 86 -1.38 14.00 16.21
C ASN A 86 -0.39 14.57 17.23
N GLN A 87 0.91 14.34 17.05
CA GLN A 87 1.95 14.91 17.92
C GLN A 87 1.92 16.43 17.88
N ALA A 88 1.87 17.03 16.68
CA ALA A 88 1.77 18.48 16.51
C ALA A 88 0.50 19.05 17.17
N LEU A 89 -0.66 18.40 16.98
CA LEU A 89 -1.92 18.83 17.59
C LEU A 89 -1.93 18.75 19.12
N ARG A 90 -1.14 17.83 19.70
CA ARG A 90 -0.97 17.69 21.16
C ARG A 90 0.16 18.53 21.75
N GLY A 91 0.95 19.20 20.91
CA GLY A 91 2.16 19.90 21.34
C GLY A 91 3.29 18.96 21.77
N GLU A 92 3.28 17.71 21.30
CA GLU A 92 4.31 16.71 21.56
C GLU A 92 5.46 16.84 20.54
N PRO A 93 6.70 16.47 20.90
CA PRO A 93 7.81 16.41 19.96
C PRO A 93 7.54 15.43 18.80
N LEU A 94 7.89 15.85 17.57
CA LEU A 94 7.79 14.99 16.39
C LEU A 94 8.84 13.88 16.43
N THR A 95 8.41 12.63 16.44
CA THR A 95 9.31 11.47 16.60
C THR A 95 9.90 11.02 15.27
N ILE A 96 11.19 11.30 15.04
CA ILE A 96 11.93 10.78 13.89
C ILE A 96 12.62 9.48 14.28
N TYR A 97 12.29 8.38 13.59
CA TYR A 97 13.03 7.13 13.74
C TYR A 97 14.27 7.13 12.85
N GLY A 98 15.44 6.88 13.45
CA GLY A 98 16.73 6.96 12.77
C GLY A 98 17.13 8.41 12.47
N GLU A 99 17.83 8.62 11.36
CA GLU A 99 18.40 9.92 10.97
C GLU A 99 17.44 10.81 10.17
N GLY A 100 16.24 10.32 9.82
CA GLY A 100 15.25 11.10 9.07
C GLY A 100 15.57 11.34 7.58
N THR A 101 16.58 10.65 7.03
CA THR A 101 17.00 10.77 5.63
C THR A 101 16.23 9.84 4.68
N GLN A 102 15.38 8.96 5.22
CA GLN A 102 14.52 8.07 4.44
C GLN A 102 13.48 8.84 3.63
N THR A 103 13.29 8.44 2.37
CA THR A 103 12.28 9.03 1.50
C THR A 103 11.00 8.19 1.46
N ARG A 104 9.86 8.85 1.32
CA ARG A 104 8.54 8.23 1.09
C ARG A 104 7.75 9.11 0.12
N SER A 105 7.03 8.48 -0.80
CA SER A 105 6.05 9.17 -1.66
C SER A 105 4.66 9.08 -1.01
N PHE A 106 3.92 10.19 -1.02
CA PHE A 106 2.58 10.28 -0.46
C PHE A 106 1.57 10.65 -1.54
N CYS A 107 0.42 9.99 -1.53
CA CYS A 107 -0.71 10.26 -2.40
C CYS A 107 -1.88 10.83 -1.58
N TYR A 108 -2.52 11.90 -2.03
CA TYR A 108 -3.70 12.42 -1.35
C TYR A 108 -4.92 11.54 -1.69
N CYS A 109 -5.84 11.38 -0.73
CA CYS A 109 -6.92 10.40 -0.85
C CYS A 109 -7.83 10.60 -2.07
N SER A 110 -8.07 11.84 -2.50
CA SER A 110 -8.89 12.07 -3.70
C SER A 110 -8.20 11.61 -4.98
N ASP A 111 -6.88 11.72 -5.07
CA ASP A 111 -6.10 11.26 -6.23
C ASP A 111 -6.10 9.73 -6.29
N LEU A 112 -5.99 9.06 -5.14
CA LEU A 112 -6.15 7.60 -5.06
C LEU A 112 -7.55 7.17 -5.53
N ILE A 113 -8.60 7.83 -5.03
CA ILE A 113 -9.98 7.49 -5.40
C ILE A 113 -10.19 7.65 -6.90
N GLU A 114 -9.71 8.75 -7.49
CA GLU A 114 -9.77 8.96 -8.94
C GLU A 114 -9.05 7.85 -9.71
N GLY A 115 -7.84 7.48 -9.28
CA GLY A 115 -7.09 6.36 -9.88
C GLY A 115 -7.80 5.02 -9.76
N MET A 116 -8.44 4.74 -8.62
CA MET A 116 -9.22 3.52 -8.41
C MET A 116 -10.45 3.45 -9.32
N LEU A 117 -11.16 4.57 -9.49
CA LEU A 117 -12.32 4.64 -10.39
C LEU A 117 -11.90 4.43 -11.84
N ARG A 118 -10.86 5.12 -12.31
CA ARG A 118 -10.35 4.96 -13.69
C ARG A 118 -9.80 3.58 -14.01
N LEU A 119 -9.22 2.88 -13.02
CA LEU A 119 -8.76 1.51 -13.20
C LEU A 119 -9.94 0.51 -13.20
N MET A 120 -11.00 0.84 -12.47
CA MET A 120 -12.21 0.04 -12.41
C MET A 120 -13.04 0.17 -13.68
N ASP A 121 -13.07 1.32 -14.35
CA ASP A 121 -13.82 1.56 -15.59
C ASP A 121 -13.16 0.93 -16.83
#